data_AF-A0A9W9WSR7-F1
#
_entry.id   AF-A0A9W9WSR7-F1
#
_cell.length_a   1.000
_cell.length_b   1.000
_cell.length_c   1.000
_cell.angle_alpha   90.00
_cell.angle_beta   90.00
_cell.angle_gamma   90.00
#
_symmetry.space_group_name_H-M   'P 1'
#
loop_
_entity.id
_entity.type
_entity.pdbx_description
1 polymer ?
#
loop_
_entity_poly.entity_id
_entity_poly.type
_entity_poly.pdbx_seq_one_letter_code
_entity_poly.pdbx_strand_id
1 'polypeptide(L)'
;MSDAENRAESEDHQKRNDDPEHGDHSEGDTERPINFEWTPELVKIGTSRGSIHPSLGPIEEHNGFRIFKYRFGMTLPDPADTRECLRWAGLSDKKIIEVEQKFNELYPDYQGPRCGYAEKHHRTGYTEIIFPKVEKMLDMFIQGMHDDDEEVEETHKAFIEKGIRLGLRLEFAIFCGLHKDDPRAIENPYLFEKDWFWMGPASIMTDTLLLFWRGVEKCMVSKLLYDGKAFTCDGAWVVREGETIDQAKARVDDREHERLREEAQKEYEAERAREKERLEKLCAEEDAIWAEQDSQAEMLKPTNHRQSCSAEG
;
A
#
# COMPACT_ATOMS: atom_id res chain seq x y z
N MET A 1 -35.99 35.34 35.96
CA MET A 1 -36.60 34.42 36.93
C MET A 1 -36.03 33.05 36.58
N SER A 2 -34.86 32.68 37.16
CA SER A 2 -34.71 31.96 38.45
C SER A 2 -35.15 30.48 38.27
N ASP A 3 -34.40 29.41 38.51
CA ASP A 3 -33.19 29.08 39.28
C ASP A 3 -32.65 27.72 38.73
N ALA A 4 -31.34 27.48 38.60
CA ALA A 4 -30.40 26.90 39.58
C ALA A 4 -30.57 25.38 39.88
N GLU A 5 -29.58 24.62 39.40
CA GLU A 5 -28.76 23.60 40.10
C GLU A 5 -29.31 22.66 41.20
N ASN A 6 -28.84 21.40 41.06
CA ASN A 6 -28.14 20.58 42.07
C ASN A 6 -28.81 19.31 42.66
N ARG A 7 -28.10 18.21 42.35
CA ARG A 7 -27.54 17.18 43.23
C ARG A 7 -28.26 15.85 43.48
N ALA A 8 -27.44 14.82 43.25
CA ALA A 8 -27.54 13.40 43.52
C ALA A 8 -27.32 13.04 45.00
N GLU A 9 -27.66 11.80 45.36
CA GLU A 9 -27.11 10.92 46.41
C GLU A 9 -28.00 9.64 46.40
N SER A 10 -27.59 8.40 46.68
CA SER A 10 -26.32 7.72 46.96
C SER A 10 -26.65 6.23 47.19
N GLU A 11 -25.74 5.31 46.80
CA GLU A 11 -25.41 4.03 47.48
C GLU A 11 -26.50 2.94 47.70
N ASP A 12 -26.23 1.65 47.84
CA ASP A 12 -25.12 0.71 47.62
C ASP A 12 -25.71 -0.68 47.99
N HIS A 13 -25.21 -1.76 47.37
CA HIS A 13 -24.91 -3.06 47.97
C HIS A 13 -25.06 -4.27 47.03
N GLN A 14 -23.90 -4.89 46.85
CA GLN A 14 -23.57 -6.18 46.24
C GLN A 14 -24.21 -7.39 46.94
N LYS A 15 -24.32 -8.52 46.23
CA LYS A 15 -23.58 -9.77 46.53
C LYS A 15 -23.80 -10.91 45.50
N ARG A 16 -22.66 -11.41 44.96
CA ARG A 16 -22.19 -12.81 44.81
C ARG A 16 -23.11 -13.85 44.13
N ASN A 17 -22.66 -14.84 43.38
CA ASN A 17 -21.35 -15.40 42.98
C ASN A 17 -21.66 -16.46 41.89
N ASP A 18 -20.61 -16.92 41.21
CA ASP A 18 -20.38 -18.27 40.67
C ASP A 18 -20.00 -18.26 39.19
N ASP A 19 -18.69 -18.13 38.97
CA ASP A 19 -18.02 -18.75 37.83
C ASP A 19 -18.25 -20.27 37.87
N PRO A 20 -18.22 -20.91 36.69
CA PRO A 20 -17.24 -21.97 36.54
C PRO A 20 -16.30 -21.68 35.38
N GLU A 21 -15.01 -21.87 35.70
CA GLU A 21 -13.93 -22.13 34.76
C GLU A 21 -14.37 -23.15 33.69
N HIS A 22 -14.25 -22.76 32.41
CA HIS A 22 -13.48 -23.50 31.41
C HIS A 22 -13.71 -22.94 30.01
N GLY A 23 -12.59 -22.61 29.37
CA GLY A 23 -12.51 -22.35 27.95
C GLY A 23 -11.21 -21.62 27.66
N ASP A 24 -10.13 -22.38 27.48
CA ASP A 24 -8.89 -21.91 26.85
C ASP A 24 -9.25 -21.23 25.52
N HIS A 25 -9.45 -19.92 25.57
CA HIS A 25 -9.40 -19.08 24.39
C HIS A 25 -7.95 -18.70 24.26
N SER A 26 -7.27 -19.35 23.31
CA SER A 26 -5.98 -18.93 22.81
C SER A 26 -6.00 -17.41 22.65
N GLU A 27 -5.07 -16.74 23.33
CA GLU A 27 -4.74 -15.34 23.11
C GLU A 27 -4.47 -15.16 21.60
N GLY A 28 -5.51 -14.82 20.84
CA GLY A 28 -5.34 -14.31 19.50
C GLY A 28 -4.58 -13.01 19.66
N ASP A 29 -3.40 -12.93 19.06
CA ASP A 29 -2.52 -11.77 19.05
C ASP A 29 -3.34 -10.49 19.02
N THR A 30 -3.41 -9.82 20.17
CA THR A 30 -4.10 -8.55 20.30
C THR A 30 -3.29 -7.56 19.50
N GLU A 31 -3.76 -7.27 18.29
CA GLU A 31 -3.14 -6.34 17.35
C GLU A 31 -2.85 -5.03 18.09
N ARG A 32 -1.57 -4.71 18.27
CA ARG A 32 -1.20 -3.44 18.90
C ARG A 32 -1.60 -2.33 17.91
N PRO A 33 -2.44 -1.37 18.31
CA PRO A 33 -2.74 -0.24 17.46
C PRO A 33 -1.44 0.53 17.20
N ILE A 34 -1.18 0.90 15.95
CA ILE A 34 -0.12 1.85 15.63
C ILE A 34 -0.54 3.18 16.27
N ASN A 35 0.17 3.59 17.32
CA ASN A 35 -0.16 4.82 18.04
C ASN A 35 0.04 6.03 17.11
N PHE A 36 -1.08 6.64 16.75
CA PHE A 36 -1.12 7.86 15.98
C PHE A 36 -1.30 9.04 16.93
N GLU A 37 -0.34 9.95 16.96
CA GLU A 37 -0.49 11.20 17.70
C GLU A 37 -1.04 12.27 16.75
N TRP A 38 -2.32 12.59 16.93
CA TRP A 38 -2.98 13.63 16.17
C TRP A 38 -2.44 14.99 16.63
N THR A 39 -1.72 15.70 15.76
CA THR A 39 -1.18 17.04 16.06
C THR A 39 -1.76 18.11 15.12
N PRO A 40 -2.01 19.34 15.61
CA PRO A 40 -2.46 20.47 14.79
C PRO A 40 -1.54 20.79 13.60
N GLU A 41 -0.26 20.42 13.65
CA GLU A 41 0.72 20.57 12.57
C GLU A 41 0.41 19.69 11.35
N LEU A 42 -0.36 18.61 11.51
CA LEU A 42 -0.92 17.80 10.43
C LEU A 42 -1.98 18.55 9.60
N VAL A 43 -2.38 19.74 10.05
CA VAL A 43 -3.52 20.54 9.56
C VAL A 43 -3.07 21.87 8.92
N LYS A 44 -1.77 22.15 8.78
CA LYS A 44 -1.29 23.39 8.12
C LYS A 44 -1.30 23.31 6.59
N ILE A 45 -1.60 24.44 5.96
CA ILE A 45 -1.76 24.66 4.52
C ILE A 45 -0.52 24.24 3.72
N GLY A 46 -0.73 23.53 2.59
CA GLY A 46 0.25 23.41 1.50
C GLY A 46 1.36 22.37 1.66
N THR A 47 1.51 21.75 2.83
CA THR A 47 2.61 20.83 3.16
C THR A 47 2.19 19.36 3.30
N SER A 48 0.90 19.01 3.19
CA SER A 48 0.42 17.65 3.52
C SER A 48 0.48 16.64 2.37
N ARG A 49 0.70 17.05 1.11
CA ARG A 49 1.00 16.07 0.05
C ARG A 49 2.45 15.61 0.18
N GLY A 50 2.65 14.71 1.14
CA GLY A 50 3.84 13.89 1.33
C GLY A 50 5.01 14.53 2.07
N SER A 51 4.88 15.73 2.65
CA SER A 51 5.85 16.25 3.64
C SER A 51 5.50 15.82 5.07
N ILE A 52 4.42 15.06 5.27
CA ILE A 52 4.07 14.42 6.54
C ILE A 52 3.53 13.01 6.25
N HIS A 53 4.10 12.01 6.90
CA HIS A 53 3.58 10.64 6.90
C HIS A 53 2.70 10.44 8.14
N PRO A 54 1.52 9.79 8.04
CA PRO A 54 0.66 9.56 9.20
C PRO A 54 1.36 8.82 10.35
N SER A 55 2.18 7.81 10.02
CA SER A 55 2.93 7.05 11.04
C SER A 55 4.38 7.54 11.33
N LEU A 56 5.03 8.30 10.43
CA LEU A 56 6.43 8.74 10.62
C LEU A 56 6.52 10.23 11.04
N GLY A 57 5.41 10.95 10.97
CA GLY A 57 5.35 12.38 11.20
C GLY A 57 5.96 13.19 10.05
N PRO A 58 6.42 14.42 10.31
CA PRO A 58 6.99 15.29 9.29
C PRO A 58 8.22 14.67 8.62
N ILE A 59 8.22 14.73 7.29
CA ILE A 59 9.30 14.31 6.40
C ILE A 59 10.11 15.55 6.05
N GLU A 60 11.42 15.48 6.26
CA GLU A 60 12.30 16.60 5.94
C GLU A 60 12.41 16.78 4.43
N GLU A 61 12.50 18.03 3.97
CA GLU A 61 12.75 18.35 2.56
C GLU A 61 14.07 19.09 2.41
N HIS A 62 14.86 18.70 1.41
CA HIS A 62 16.12 19.34 1.06
C HIS A 62 16.21 19.51 -0.46
N ASN A 63 16.34 20.75 -0.92
CA ASN A 63 16.36 21.10 -2.34
C ASN A 63 15.16 20.55 -3.14
N GLY A 64 13.98 20.49 -2.52
CA GLY A 64 12.76 19.94 -3.13
C GLY A 64 12.68 18.40 -3.13
N PHE A 65 13.67 17.70 -2.57
CA PHE A 65 13.65 16.25 -2.39
C PHE A 65 13.30 15.88 -0.95
N ARG A 66 12.41 14.91 -0.79
CA ARG A 66 12.07 14.34 0.51
C ARG A 66 13.20 13.49 1.05
N ILE A 67 13.60 13.75 2.28
CA ILE A 67 14.61 13.01 3.02
C ILE A 67 13.90 12.12 4.05
N PHE A 68 14.03 10.82 3.84
CA PHE A 68 13.57 9.79 4.78
C PHE A 68 14.78 9.26 5.54
N LYS A 69 15.00 9.78 6.75
CA LYS A 69 16.09 9.34 7.62
C LYS A 69 15.53 8.87 8.95
N TYR A 70 16.10 7.78 9.45
CA TYR A 70 15.81 7.30 10.79
C TYR A 70 16.26 8.35 11.82
N ARG A 71 15.34 8.73 12.71
CA ARG A 71 15.64 9.54 13.90
C ARG A 71 15.73 8.61 15.10
N PHE A 72 16.71 8.80 15.97
CA PHE A 72 16.87 7.97 17.16
C PHE A 72 15.58 7.98 18.00
N GLY A 73 15.07 6.79 18.33
CA GLY A 73 13.81 6.63 19.06
C GLY A 73 12.56 6.60 18.18
N MET A 74 12.68 6.68 16.85
CA MET A 74 11.57 6.47 15.93
C MET A 74 11.11 5.01 15.99
N THR A 75 9.83 4.79 16.29
CA THR A 75 9.19 3.48 16.16
C THR A 75 9.03 3.16 14.68
N LEU A 76 9.45 1.97 14.27
CA LEU A 76 9.30 1.43 12.92
C LEU A 76 8.74 0.01 13.04
N PRO A 77 8.00 -0.48 12.04
CA PRO A 77 7.48 -1.85 12.06
C PRO A 77 8.63 -2.86 12.07
N ASP A 78 8.39 -4.05 12.61
CA ASP A 78 9.27 -5.18 12.39
C ASP A 78 9.14 -5.62 10.92
N PRO A 79 10.22 -5.60 10.11
CA PRO A 79 10.18 -6.07 8.73
C PRO A 79 9.73 -7.53 8.60
N ALA A 80 9.93 -8.36 9.63
CA ALA A 80 9.46 -9.74 9.65
C ALA A 80 7.94 -9.84 9.87
N ASP A 81 7.32 -8.86 10.53
CA ASP A 81 5.87 -8.76 10.66
C ASP A 81 5.28 -8.03 9.44
N THR A 82 4.92 -8.84 8.44
CA THR A 82 4.32 -8.34 7.19
C THR A 82 3.00 -7.62 7.44
N ARG A 83 2.19 -8.06 8.41
CA ARG A 83 0.89 -7.43 8.70
C ARG A 83 1.11 -6.06 9.31
N GLU A 84 2.06 -5.93 10.25
CA GLU A 84 2.46 -4.64 10.78
C GLU A 84 2.92 -3.72 9.66
N CYS A 85 3.84 -4.16 8.79
CA CYS A 85 4.33 -3.37 7.66
C CYS A 85 3.19 -2.88 6.73
N LEU A 86 2.21 -3.73 6.42
CA LEU A 86 1.07 -3.34 5.58
C LEU A 86 0.13 -2.34 6.27
N ARG A 87 -0.05 -2.44 7.60
CA ARG A 87 -0.77 -1.39 8.36
C ARG A 87 -0.03 -0.06 8.29
N TRP A 88 1.30 -0.08 8.40
CA TRP A 88 2.16 1.11 8.26
C TRP A 88 2.12 1.71 6.85
N ALA A 89 1.95 0.88 5.82
CA ALA A 89 1.72 1.33 4.44
C ALA A 89 0.33 1.98 4.26
N GLY A 90 -0.63 1.66 5.13
CA GLY A 90 -1.97 2.27 5.17
C GLY A 90 -3.13 1.30 4.89
N LEU A 91 -2.89 -0.02 4.85
CA LEU A 91 -3.95 -1.00 4.59
C LEU A 91 -4.75 -1.32 5.87
N SER A 92 -6.06 -1.48 5.70
CA SER A 92 -6.97 -1.93 6.75
C SER A 92 -6.76 -3.41 7.08
N ASP A 93 -7.06 -3.81 8.32
CA ASP A 93 -6.84 -5.18 8.78
C ASP A 93 -7.65 -6.19 7.96
N LYS A 94 -8.90 -5.84 7.60
CA LYS A 94 -9.73 -6.63 6.68
C LYS A 94 -9.01 -6.87 5.36
N LYS A 95 -8.47 -5.81 4.73
CA LYS A 95 -7.82 -5.93 3.43
C LYS A 95 -6.48 -6.68 3.52
N ILE A 96 -5.74 -6.51 4.62
CA ILE A 96 -4.51 -7.27 4.87
C ILE A 96 -4.80 -8.77 4.88
N ILE A 97 -5.86 -9.20 5.55
CA ILE A 97 -6.26 -10.61 5.59
C ILE A 97 -6.60 -11.13 4.18
N GLU A 98 -7.38 -10.37 3.41
CA GLU A 98 -7.75 -10.74 2.03
C GLU A 98 -6.51 -10.86 1.11
N VAL A 99 -5.59 -9.90 1.18
CA VAL A 99 -4.34 -9.89 0.41
C VAL A 99 -3.45 -11.05 0.85
N GLU A 100 -3.33 -11.32 2.14
CA GLU A 100 -2.54 -12.44 2.65
C GLU A 100 -3.08 -13.79 2.21
N GLN A 101 -4.41 -13.99 2.24
CA GLN A 101 -5.05 -15.20 1.74
C GLN A 101 -4.73 -15.41 0.26
N LYS A 102 -4.96 -14.40 -0.58
CA LYS A 102 -4.64 -14.45 -2.02
C LYS A 102 -3.15 -14.70 -2.27
N PHE A 103 -2.27 -14.12 -1.46
CA PHE A 103 -0.83 -14.34 -1.58
C PHE A 103 -0.47 -15.80 -1.32
N ASN A 104 -1.03 -16.40 -0.26
CA ASN A 104 -0.75 -17.79 0.11
C ASN A 104 -1.33 -18.77 -0.93
N GLU A 105 -2.44 -18.43 -1.57
CA GLU A 105 -3.00 -19.21 -2.68
C GLU A 105 -2.11 -19.17 -3.93
N LEU A 106 -1.59 -17.99 -4.28
CA LEU A 106 -0.75 -17.80 -5.47
C LEU A 106 0.70 -18.26 -5.26
N TYR A 107 1.18 -18.23 -4.02
CA TYR A 107 2.57 -18.54 -3.67
C TYR A 107 2.68 -19.45 -2.44
N PRO A 108 2.13 -20.68 -2.50
CA PRO A 108 2.08 -21.58 -1.34
C PRO A 108 3.46 -21.97 -0.81
N ASP A 109 4.47 -22.00 -1.69
CA ASP A 109 5.84 -22.38 -1.37
C ASP A 109 6.76 -21.18 -1.13
N TYR A 110 6.22 -19.97 -0.94
CA TYR A 110 7.04 -18.78 -0.77
C TYR A 110 7.91 -18.85 0.50
N GLN A 111 9.23 -18.90 0.32
CA GLN A 111 10.21 -18.82 1.39
C GLN A 111 10.95 -17.48 1.33
N GLY A 112 10.37 -16.46 1.98
CA GLY A 112 11.00 -15.16 2.14
C GLY A 112 12.11 -15.14 3.19
N PRO A 113 12.92 -14.06 3.25
CA PRO A 113 13.93 -13.88 4.28
C PRO A 113 13.27 -13.82 5.67
N ARG A 114 13.82 -14.56 6.65
CA ARG A 114 13.30 -14.58 8.03
C ARG A 114 13.30 -13.20 8.69
N CYS A 115 14.27 -12.36 8.35
CA CYS A 115 14.38 -11.00 8.84
C CYS A 115 13.49 -10.00 8.09
N GLY A 116 12.75 -10.42 7.06
CA GLY A 116 11.83 -9.57 6.30
C GLY A 116 12.44 -8.74 5.17
N TYR A 117 13.77 -8.61 5.11
CA TYR A 117 14.48 -7.85 4.08
C TYR A 117 15.59 -8.65 3.40
N ALA A 118 15.99 -8.21 2.20
CA ALA A 118 17.03 -8.86 1.40
C ALA A 118 17.81 -7.84 0.56
N GLU A 119 18.96 -8.26 0.03
CA GLU A 119 19.69 -7.52 -1.00
C GLU A 119 19.04 -7.79 -2.37
N LYS A 120 18.77 -6.73 -3.14
CA LYS A 120 18.40 -6.82 -4.55
C LYS A 120 19.51 -6.21 -5.39
N HIS A 121 20.01 -7.00 -6.33
CA HIS A 121 21.06 -6.58 -7.25
C HIS A 121 20.43 -6.10 -8.54
N HIS A 122 20.83 -4.91 -9.00
CA HIS A 122 20.37 -4.35 -10.26
C HIS A 122 21.40 -4.60 -11.37
N ARG A 123 20.92 -4.69 -12.61
CA ARG A 123 21.77 -4.77 -13.82
C ARG A 123 22.74 -3.60 -13.98
N THR A 124 22.47 -2.47 -13.33
CA THR A 124 23.36 -1.29 -13.32
C THR A 124 24.57 -1.49 -12.39
N GLY A 125 24.61 -2.58 -11.63
CA GLY A 125 25.62 -2.83 -10.59
C GLY A 125 25.26 -2.21 -9.23
N TYR A 126 24.14 -1.50 -9.14
CA TYR A 126 23.62 -0.94 -7.89
C TYR A 126 22.96 -2.05 -7.07
N THR A 127 23.24 -2.08 -5.77
CA THR A 127 22.54 -2.97 -4.82
C THR A 127 21.63 -2.14 -3.92
N GLU A 128 20.42 -2.61 -3.66
CA GLU A 128 19.50 -2.00 -2.71
C GLU A 128 19.00 -3.03 -1.68
N ILE A 129 18.51 -2.53 -0.54
CA ILE A 129 17.82 -3.37 0.45
C ILE A 129 16.33 -3.27 0.17
N ILE A 130 15.70 -4.42 -0.07
CA ILE A 130 14.26 -4.55 -0.34
C ILE A 130 13.54 -5.31 0.77
N PHE A 131 12.22 -5.27 0.72
CA PHE A 131 11.31 -5.93 1.66
C PHE A 131 10.35 -6.84 0.89
N PRO A 132 10.84 -8.01 0.40
CA PRO A 132 10.25 -8.67 -0.76
C PRO A 132 8.79 -9.11 -0.56
N LYS A 133 8.45 -9.58 0.65
CA LYS A 133 7.08 -10.06 0.93
C LYS A 133 6.09 -8.90 0.99
N VAL A 134 6.46 -7.80 1.64
CA VAL A 134 5.60 -6.62 1.77
C VAL A 134 5.39 -5.97 0.41
N GLU A 135 6.47 -5.72 -0.34
CA GLU A 135 6.41 -5.14 -1.69
C GLU A 135 5.52 -5.97 -2.61
N LYS A 136 5.68 -7.29 -2.62
CA LYS A 136 4.87 -8.18 -3.45
C LYS A 136 3.38 -8.20 -3.07
N MET A 137 3.06 -8.11 -1.78
CA MET A 137 1.67 -8.01 -1.33
C MET A 137 1.05 -6.66 -1.69
N LEU A 138 1.82 -5.56 -1.59
CA LEU A 138 1.39 -4.23 -2.02
C LEU A 138 1.15 -4.18 -3.54
N ASP A 139 2.07 -4.71 -4.33
CA ASP A 139 1.93 -4.77 -5.80
C ASP A 139 0.71 -5.59 -6.20
N MET A 140 0.48 -6.74 -5.57
CA MET A 140 -0.70 -7.56 -5.81
C MET A 140 -2.00 -6.83 -5.45
N PHE A 141 -1.99 -6.07 -4.36
CA PHE A 141 -3.14 -5.24 -3.96
C PHE A 141 -3.39 -4.13 -4.99
N ILE A 142 -2.35 -3.41 -5.41
CA ILE A 142 -2.43 -2.33 -6.40
C ILE A 142 -2.97 -2.84 -7.74
N GLN A 143 -2.46 -3.97 -8.22
CA GLN A 143 -2.97 -4.61 -9.44
C GLN A 143 -4.48 -4.90 -9.32
N GLY A 144 -4.91 -5.49 -8.21
CA GLY A 144 -6.34 -5.79 -7.99
C GLY A 144 -7.25 -4.56 -7.85
N MET A 145 -6.71 -3.39 -7.51
CA MET A 145 -7.50 -2.15 -7.49
C MET A 145 -7.81 -1.62 -8.89
N HIS A 146 -6.90 -1.80 -9.84
CA HIS A 146 -7.11 -1.39 -11.23
C HIS A 146 -8.15 -2.27 -11.95
N ASP A 147 -8.47 -3.43 -11.38
CA ASP A 147 -9.53 -4.31 -11.87
C ASP A 147 -10.94 -3.90 -11.34
N ASP A 148 -11.04 -2.93 -10.42
CA ASP A 148 -12.30 -2.44 -9.80
C ASP A 148 -12.70 -1.06 -10.38
N ASP A 149 -13.21 -1.07 -11.61
CA ASP A 149 -13.69 0.11 -12.36
C ASP A 149 -15.18 0.45 -12.08
N GLU A 150 -15.53 0.59 -10.80
CA GLU A 150 -16.86 1.12 -10.46
C GLU A 150 -16.94 2.65 -10.66
N GLU A 151 -18.01 3.12 -11.31
CA GLU A 151 -18.35 4.55 -11.32
C GLU A 151 -18.52 5.08 -9.89
N VAL A 152 -17.89 6.23 -9.61
CA VAL A 152 -17.97 6.89 -8.31
C VAL A 152 -18.56 8.28 -8.49
N GLU A 153 -19.50 8.63 -7.61
CA GLU A 153 -20.03 9.99 -7.54
C GLU A 153 -18.87 10.98 -7.32
N GLU A 154 -18.82 12.06 -8.11
CA GLU A 154 -17.78 13.10 -8.05
C GLU A 154 -17.92 13.99 -6.80
N THR A 155 -17.94 13.38 -5.62
CA THR A 155 -17.94 14.07 -4.34
C THR A 155 -16.79 13.59 -3.46
N HIS A 156 -16.26 14.52 -2.68
CA HIS A 156 -15.16 14.26 -1.75
C HIS A 156 -15.42 13.09 -0.80
N LYS A 157 -16.65 13.05 -0.27
CA LYS A 157 -17.10 12.01 0.64
C LYS A 157 -17.14 10.64 -0.06
N ALA A 158 -17.70 10.57 -1.27
CA ALA A 158 -17.79 9.32 -2.02
C ALA A 158 -16.41 8.76 -2.37
N PHE A 159 -15.43 9.62 -2.67
CA PHE A 159 -14.04 9.21 -2.90
C PHE A 159 -13.37 8.61 -1.66
N ILE A 160 -13.54 9.23 -0.49
CA ILE A 160 -13.05 8.70 0.80
C ILE A 160 -13.72 7.36 1.12
N GLU A 161 -15.04 7.30 0.98
CA GLU A 161 -15.82 6.08 1.24
C GLU A 161 -15.42 4.95 0.28
N LYS A 162 -15.18 5.23 -1.01
CA LYS A 162 -14.62 4.25 -1.95
C LYS A 162 -13.21 3.83 -1.51
N GLY A 163 -12.33 4.75 -1.14
CA GLY A 163 -10.98 4.42 -0.69
C GLY A 163 -10.96 3.49 0.53
N ILE A 164 -11.81 3.77 1.53
CA ILE A 164 -11.97 2.90 2.71
C ILE A 164 -12.54 1.54 2.32
N ARG A 165 -13.55 1.51 1.46
CA ARG A 165 -14.14 0.27 0.93
C ARG A 165 -13.11 -0.59 0.19
N LEU A 166 -12.25 0.05 -0.60
CA LEU A 166 -11.14 -0.58 -1.32
C LEU A 166 -10.01 -1.02 -0.38
N GLY A 167 -10.02 -0.61 0.89
CA GLY A 167 -9.15 -1.15 1.93
C GLY A 167 -8.17 -0.15 2.55
N LEU A 168 -8.25 1.14 2.23
CA LEU A 168 -7.46 2.18 2.89
C LEU A 168 -7.92 2.36 4.35
N ARG A 169 -6.98 2.47 5.28
CA ARG A 169 -7.29 2.82 6.67
C ARG A 169 -7.91 4.22 6.75
N LEU A 170 -8.84 4.40 7.68
CA LEU A 170 -9.57 5.65 7.85
C LEU A 170 -8.62 6.84 8.09
N GLU A 171 -7.59 6.66 8.91
CA GLU A 171 -6.60 7.68 9.26
C GLU A 171 -5.81 8.14 8.02
N PHE A 172 -5.60 7.23 7.06
CA PHE A 172 -4.91 7.48 5.81
C PHE A 172 -5.85 8.05 4.74
N ALA A 173 -7.11 7.59 4.71
CA ALA A 173 -8.15 8.09 3.81
C ALA A 173 -8.53 9.54 4.12
N ILE A 174 -8.62 9.89 5.41
CA ILE A 174 -8.83 11.27 5.87
C ILE A 174 -7.65 12.17 5.48
N PHE A 175 -6.42 11.63 5.44
CA PHE A 175 -5.25 12.37 4.99
C PHE A 175 -5.24 12.61 3.47
N CYS A 176 -5.88 11.74 2.69
CA CYS A 176 -6.01 11.86 1.24
C CYS A 176 -7.02 12.91 0.77
N GLY A 177 -7.88 13.41 1.66
CA GLY A 177 -8.93 14.36 1.32
C GLY A 177 -9.53 15.03 2.55
N LEU A 178 -9.36 16.35 2.65
CA LEU A 178 -9.63 17.11 3.86
C LEU A 178 -11.11 17.22 4.26
N HIS A 179 -11.35 17.26 5.58
CA HIS A 179 -12.66 17.29 6.20
C HIS A 179 -13.49 18.54 5.85
N LYS A 180 -14.83 18.45 5.88
CA LYS A 180 -15.76 19.56 5.56
C LYS A 180 -15.66 20.81 6.45
N ASP A 181 -15.13 20.65 7.67
CA ASP A 181 -14.97 21.74 8.65
C ASP A 181 -13.55 22.35 8.61
N ASP A 182 -12.87 22.17 7.48
CA ASP A 182 -11.50 22.65 7.28
C ASP A 182 -11.47 24.17 7.03
N PRO A 183 -10.69 24.95 7.81
CA PRO A 183 -10.52 26.38 7.60
C PRO A 183 -10.04 26.77 6.19
N ARG A 184 -9.44 25.83 5.46
CA ARG A 184 -8.93 26.00 4.08
C ARG A 184 -10.03 25.98 3.03
N ALA A 185 -11.11 25.24 3.27
CA ALA A 185 -12.30 25.26 2.41
C ALA A 185 -13.02 26.62 2.45
N ILE A 186 -12.78 27.39 3.52
CA ILE A 186 -13.29 28.75 3.72
C ILE A 186 -12.45 29.77 2.92
N GLU A 187 -11.14 29.58 2.80
CA GLU A 187 -10.23 30.50 2.07
C GLU A 187 -10.19 30.29 0.55
N ASN A 188 -10.26 29.05 0.05
CA ASN A 188 -10.34 28.78 -1.38
C ASN A 188 -11.32 27.62 -1.70
N PRO A 189 -12.62 27.93 -1.84
CA PRO A 189 -13.67 26.93 -2.05
C PRO A 189 -13.51 26.11 -3.34
N TYR A 190 -12.85 26.66 -4.36
CA TYR A 190 -12.74 26.03 -5.69
C TYR A 190 -11.83 24.80 -5.71
N LEU A 191 -10.89 24.66 -4.76
CA LEU A 191 -10.04 23.48 -4.61
C LEU A 191 -10.83 22.23 -4.18
N PHE A 192 -12.05 22.41 -3.66
CA PHE A 192 -12.89 21.33 -3.14
C PHE A 192 -13.80 20.69 -4.20
N GLU A 193 -14.08 21.39 -5.31
CA GLU A 193 -15.18 21.02 -6.20
C GLU A 193 -14.74 20.44 -7.55
N LYS A 194 -13.51 20.66 -8.02
CA LYS A 194 -13.07 20.17 -9.34
C LYS A 194 -11.63 19.65 -9.44
N ASP A 195 -10.67 20.34 -8.83
CA ASP A 195 -9.24 20.07 -9.09
C ASP A 195 -8.64 18.92 -8.28
N TRP A 196 -9.42 18.30 -7.38
CA TRP A 196 -8.97 17.13 -6.62
C TRP A 196 -9.33 15.79 -7.31
N PHE A 197 -10.38 15.77 -8.12
CA PHE A 197 -11.00 14.55 -8.69
C PHE A 197 -10.53 14.21 -10.11
N TRP A 198 -9.40 14.76 -10.56
CA TRP A 198 -8.85 14.41 -11.87
C TRP A 198 -8.27 12.99 -11.94
N MET A 199 -8.15 12.32 -10.79
CA MET A 199 -7.70 10.93 -10.67
C MET A 199 -8.79 10.09 -10.02
N GLY A 200 -9.04 8.89 -10.53
CA GLY A 200 -9.96 7.94 -9.92
C GLY A 200 -9.48 7.47 -8.53
N PRO A 201 -10.38 6.93 -7.69
CA PRO A 201 -10.04 6.45 -6.34
C PRO A 201 -8.89 5.44 -6.29
N ALA A 202 -8.84 4.51 -7.25
CA ALA A 202 -7.74 3.53 -7.35
C ALA A 202 -6.37 4.20 -7.58
N SER A 203 -6.32 5.26 -8.40
CA SER A 203 -5.11 6.02 -8.65
C SER A 203 -4.67 6.82 -7.41
N ILE A 204 -5.61 7.42 -6.68
CA ILE A 204 -5.33 8.13 -5.42
C ILE A 204 -4.76 7.17 -4.38
N MET A 205 -5.33 5.97 -4.26
CA MET A 205 -4.83 4.94 -3.33
C MET A 205 -3.44 4.47 -3.72
N THR A 206 -3.19 4.22 -5.00
CA THR A 206 -1.87 3.82 -5.49
C THR A 206 -0.82 4.88 -5.18
N ASP A 207 -1.09 6.14 -5.49
CA ASP A 207 -0.20 7.26 -5.20
C ASP A 207 0.04 7.43 -3.69
N THR A 208 -0.95 7.10 -2.86
CA THR A 208 -0.82 7.24 -1.40
C THR A 208 -0.03 6.08 -0.79
N LEU A 209 -0.45 4.85 -1.04
CA LEU A 209 0.15 3.65 -0.43
C LEU A 209 1.61 3.48 -0.84
N LEU A 210 1.93 3.72 -2.12
CA LEU A 210 3.32 3.62 -2.60
C LEU A 210 4.21 4.69 -1.96
N LEU A 211 3.73 5.92 -1.83
CA LEU A 211 4.50 7.00 -1.22
C LEU A 211 4.74 6.74 0.27
N PHE A 212 3.73 6.25 0.98
CA PHE A 212 3.85 5.93 2.39
C PHE A 212 4.78 4.74 2.64
N TRP A 213 4.58 3.66 1.89
CA TRP A 213 5.48 2.51 1.96
C TRP A 213 6.93 2.90 1.68
N ARG A 214 7.20 3.65 0.59
CA ARG A 214 8.56 4.14 0.28
C ARG A 214 9.16 4.95 1.43
N GLY A 215 8.36 5.73 2.13
CA GLY A 215 8.85 6.48 3.29
C GLY A 215 9.29 5.57 4.44
N VAL A 216 8.46 4.57 4.77
CA VAL A 216 8.75 3.59 5.82
C VAL A 216 9.97 2.74 5.44
N GLU A 217 10.02 2.25 4.20
CA GLU A 217 11.14 1.50 3.61
C GLU A 217 12.47 2.24 3.80
N LYS A 218 12.55 3.51 3.37
CA LYS A 218 13.78 4.29 3.49
C LYS A 218 14.19 4.54 4.94
N CYS A 219 13.24 4.75 5.86
CA CYS A 219 13.53 4.85 7.28
C CYS A 219 14.06 3.52 7.85
N MET A 220 13.51 2.37 7.45
CA MET A 220 14.00 1.06 7.86
C MET A 220 15.42 0.79 7.35
N VAL A 221 15.70 1.10 6.07
CA VAL A 221 17.06 1.01 5.52
C VAL A 221 18.03 1.92 6.28
N SER A 222 17.63 3.17 6.55
CA SER A 222 18.43 4.10 7.34
C SER A 222 18.71 3.59 8.76
N LYS A 223 17.76 2.88 9.38
CA LYS A 223 17.94 2.25 10.68
C LYS A 223 18.93 1.09 10.62
N LEU A 224 18.86 0.23 9.60
CA LEU A 224 19.82 -0.86 9.41
C LEU A 224 21.25 -0.36 9.28
N LEU A 225 21.44 0.76 8.55
CA LEU A 225 22.74 1.43 8.44
C LEU A 225 23.23 1.97 9.79
N TYR A 226 22.34 2.61 10.55
CA TYR A 226 22.66 3.14 11.88
C TYR A 226 23.04 2.03 12.87
N ASP A 227 22.31 0.91 12.86
CA ASP A 227 22.52 -0.24 13.75
C ASP A 227 23.72 -1.11 13.31
N GLY A 228 24.45 -0.74 12.24
CA GLY A 228 25.58 -1.51 11.72
C GLY A 228 25.20 -2.85 11.09
N LYS A 229 23.91 -3.06 10.80
CA LYS A 229 23.37 -4.26 10.13
C LYS A 229 23.40 -4.14 8.60
N ALA A 230 23.73 -2.95 8.10
CA ALA A 230 23.95 -2.67 6.70
C ALA A 230 25.07 -1.64 6.55
N PHE A 231 25.60 -1.49 5.34
CA PHE A 231 26.55 -0.43 4.99
C PHE A 231 26.30 0.09 3.57
N THR A 232 26.90 1.25 3.25
CA THR A 232 26.81 1.84 1.91
C THR A 232 28.18 1.94 1.24
N CYS A 233 28.21 1.66 -0.06
CA CYS A 233 29.28 1.97 -1.01
C CYS A 233 28.63 2.29 -2.37
N ASP A 234 28.72 1.39 -3.34
CA ASP A 234 27.99 1.44 -4.62
C ASP A 234 26.58 0.80 -4.50
N GLY A 235 25.86 1.19 -3.46
CA GLY A 235 24.60 0.57 -3.06
C GLY A 235 24.47 0.42 -1.54
N ALA A 236 23.38 -0.21 -1.11
CA ALA A 236 23.13 -0.60 0.27
C ALA A 236 23.27 -2.13 0.40
N TRP A 237 24.14 -2.56 1.30
CA TRP A 237 24.51 -3.97 1.51
C TRP A 237 24.17 -4.40 2.92
N VAL A 238 23.69 -5.63 3.07
CA VAL A 238 23.29 -6.24 4.35
C VAL A 238 24.46 -7.00 4.95
N VAL A 239 24.64 -6.84 6.27
CA VAL A 239 25.53 -7.68 7.09
C VAL A 239 24.77 -8.96 7.43
N ARG A 240 25.29 -10.11 7.00
CA ARG A 240 24.62 -11.40 7.19
C ARG A 240 24.69 -11.85 8.65
N GLU A 241 23.79 -12.75 9.04
CA GLU A 241 23.83 -13.33 10.38
C GLU A 241 25.17 -14.02 10.65
N GLY A 242 25.81 -13.68 11.77
CA GLY A 242 27.15 -14.17 12.13
C GLY A 242 28.33 -13.47 11.44
N GLU A 243 28.07 -12.49 10.56
CA GLU A 243 29.09 -11.69 9.87
C GLU A 243 29.37 -10.38 10.63
N THR A 244 30.64 -9.95 10.70
CA THR A 244 30.99 -8.58 11.13
C THR A 244 30.88 -7.60 9.97
N ILE A 245 30.71 -6.31 10.26
CA ILE A 245 30.66 -5.29 9.20
C ILE A 245 31.91 -5.28 8.30
N ASP A 246 33.09 -5.60 8.87
CA ASP A 246 34.34 -5.66 8.10
C ASP A 246 34.41 -6.90 7.21
N GLN A 247 33.87 -8.03 7.67
CA GLN A 247 33.71 -9.23 6.84
C GLN A 247 32.72 -8.98 5.71
N ALA A 248 31.60 -8.30 5.98
CA ALA A 248 30.61 -7.94 4.98
C ALA A 248 31.18 -7.02 3.89
N LYS A 249 32.00 -6.04 4.27
CA LYS A 249 32.73 -5.20 3.31
C LYS A 249 33.75 -5.99 2.49
N ALA A 250 34.47 -6.92 3.11
CA ALA A 250 35.48 -7.72 2.42
C ALA A 250 34.90 -8.73 1.41
N ARG A 251 33.65 -9.17 1.62
CA ARG A 251 32.91 -10.01 0.66
C ARG A 251 32.60 -9.28 -0.65
N VAL A 252 32.37 -7.97 -0.60
CA VAL A 252 32.04 -7.17 -1.78
C VAL A 252 33.31 -6.87 -2.57
N ASP A 253 33.69 -7.79 -3.48
CA ASP A 253 34.76 -7.59 -4.46
C ASP A 253 34.20 -7.28 -5.87
N ASP A 254 35.04 -6.72 -6.74
CA ASP A 254 34.64 -6.33 -8.11
C ASP A 254 34.11 -7.50 -8.95
N ARG A 255 34.56 -8.73 -8.68
CA ARG A 255 34.14 -9.94 -9.41
C ARG A 255 32.78 -10.43 -8.95
N GLU A 256 32.49 -10.36 -7.65
CA GLU A 256 31.19 -10.64 -7.07
C GLU A 256 30.16 -9.63 -7.59
N HIS A 257 30.52 -8.34 -7.65
CA HIS A 257 29.69 -7.32 -8.30
C HIS A 257 29.34 -7.66 -9.75
N GLU A 258 30.32 -8.08 -10.56
CA GLU A 258 30.09 -8.41 -11.97
C GLU A 258 29.21 -9.66 -12.13
N ARG A 259 29.47 -10.71 -11.34
CA ARG A 259 28.64 -11.92 -11.33
C ARG A 259 27.19 -11.62 -10.95
N LEU A 260 26.98 -10.85 -9.88
CA LEU A 260 25.64 -10.48 -9.42
C LEU A 260 24.92 -9.60 -10.45
N ARG A 261 25.63 -8.73 -11.17
CA ARG A 261 25.08 -7.94 -12.27
C ARG A 261 24.57 -8.83 -13.41
N GLU A 262 25.33 -9.83 -13.81
CA GLU A 262 24.92 -10.79 -14.84
C GLU A 262 23.72 -11.64 -14.41
N GLU A 263 23.68 -12.06 -13.15
CA GLU A 263 22.56 -12.82 -12.58
C GLU A 263 21.29 -11.97 -12.55
N ALA A 264 21.38 -10.72 -12.08
CA ALA A 264 20.28 -9.76 -12.10
C ALA A 264 19.77 -9.48 -13.52
N GLN A 265 20.66 -9.44 -14.52
CA GLN A 265 20.26 -9.28 -15.92
C GLN A 265 19.43 -10.48 -16.42
N LYS A 266 19.83 -11.71 -16.08
CA LYS A 266 19.09 -12.92 -16.44
C LYS A 266 17.72 -12.98 -15.77
N GLU A 267 17.65 -12.63 -14.48
CA GLU A 267 16.39 -12.60 -13.74
C GLU A 267 15.43 -11.57 -14.35
N TYR A 268 15.92 -10.37 -14.68
CA TYR A 268 15.15 -9.32 -15.34
C TYR A 268 14.61 -9.77 -16.71
N GLU A 269 15.42 -10.46 -17.52
CA GLU A 269 14.97 -10.99 -18.81
C GLU A 269 13.88 -12.05 -18.64
N ALA A 270 14.01 -12.92 -17.63
CA ALA A 270 13.01 -13.93 -17.32
C ALA A 270 11.71 -13.34 -16.75
N GLU A 271 11.80 -12.31 -15.92
CA GLU A 271 10.64 -11.55 -15.42
C GLU A 271 9.91 -10.85 -16.56
N ARG A 272 10.64 -10.12 -17.42
CA ARG A 272 10.05 -9.43 -18.56
C ARG A 272 9.39 -10.39 -19.55
N ALA A 273 9.94 -11.59 -19.73
CA ALA A 273 9.34 -12.62 -20.56
C ALA A 273 8.00 -13.12 -19.97
N ARG A 274 7.95 -13.34 -18.65
CA ARG A 274 6.72 -13.74 -17.93
C ARG A 274 5.66 -12.64 -17.98
N GLU A 275 6.06 -11.39 -17.79
CA GLU A 275 5.15 -10.23 -17.88
C GLU A 275 4.58 -10.09 -19.29
N LYS A 276 5.42 -10.27 -20.31
CA LYS A 276 4.98 -10.28 -21.70
C LYS A 276 3.96 -11.39 -21.97
N GLU A 277 4.19 -12.61 -21.50
CA GLU A 277 3.22 -13.71 -21.65
C GLU A 277 1.89 -13.40 -20.94
N ARG A 278 1.94 -12.80 -19.76
CA ARG A 278 0.74 -12.38 -19.02
C ARG A 278 -0.06 -11.33 -19.78
N LEU A 279 0.63 -10.33 -20.35
CA LEU A 279 -0.01 -9.28 -21.14
C LEU A 279 -0.62 -9.86 -22.43
N GLU A 280 0.08 -10.78 -23.10
CA GLU A 280 -0.44 -11.47 -24.28
C GLU A 280 -1.71 -12.27 -23.97
N LYS A 281 -1.79 -12.93 -22.81
CA LYS A 281 -3.01 -13.61 -22.36
C LYS A 281 -4.17 -12.64 -22.13
N LEU A 282 -3.92 -11.53 -21.44
CA LEU A 282 -4.93 -10.51 -21.19
C LEU A 282 -5.46 -9.92 -22.51
N CYS A 283 -4.58 -9.58 -23.45
CA CYS A 283 -5.01 -9.11 -24.77
C CYS A 283 -5.83 -10.16 -25.53
N ALA A 284 -5.45 -11.44 -25.47
CA ALA A 284 -6.20 -12.50 -26.12
C ALA A 284 -7.58 -12.73 -25.48
N GLU A 285 -7.70 -12.60 -24.16
CA GLU A 285 -8.98 -12.66 -23.44
C GLU A 285 -9.87 -11.47 -23.82
N GLU A 286 -9.30 -10.27 -23.92
CA GLU A 286 -10.02 -9.07 -24.34
C GLU A 286 -10.51 -9.18 -25.79
N ASP A 287 -9.64 -9.61 -26.72
CA ASP A 287 -10.01 -9.84 -28.12
C ASP A 287 -11.13 -10.89 -28.27
N ALA A 288 -11.12 -11.93 -27.42
CA ALA A 288 -12.17 -12.94 -27.41
C ALA A 288 -13.51 -12.37 -26.95
N ILE A 289 -13.51 -11.52 -25.91
CA ILE A 289 -14.71 -10.82 -25.44
C ILE A 289 -15.28 -9.90 -26.53
N TRP A 290 -14.42 -9.13 -27.20
CA TRP A 290 -14.83 -8.25 -28.31
C TRP A 290 -15.42 -9.05 -29.48
N ALA A 291 -14.79 -10.17 -29.87
CA ALA A 291 -15.29 -11.03 -30.93
C ALA A 291 -16.67 -11.66 -30.60
N GLU A 292 -16.90 -12.03 -29.34
CA GLU A 292 -18.18 -12.56 -28.89
C GLU A 292 -19.27 -11.48 -28.89
N GLN A 293 -18.95 -10.27 -28.44
CA GLN A 293 -19.87 -9.13 -28.49
C GLN A 293 -20.26 -8.76 -29.93
N ASP A 294 -19.30 -8.74 -30.85
CA ASP A 294 -19.55 -8.51 -32.28
C ASP A 294 -20.43 -9.61 -32.87
N SER A 295 -20.15 -10.89 -32.57
CA SER A 295 -20.98 -12.01 -33.02
C SER A 295 -22.42 -11.92 -32.50
N GLN A 296 -22.62 -11.52 -31.24
CA GLN A 296 -23.95 -11.31 -30.67
C GLN A 296 -24.67 -10.11 -31.33
N ALA A 297 -23.94 -9.02 -31.60
CA ALA A 297 -24.47 -7.86 -32.30
C ALA A 297 -24.86 -8.17 -33.76
N GLU A 298 -24.12 -9.05 -34.45
CA GLU A 298 -24.47 -9.50 -35.80
C GLU A 298 -25.71 -10.41 -35.83
N MET A 299 -25.88 -11.30 -34.85
CA MET A 299 -27.09 -12.12 -34.74
C MET A 299 -28.36 -11.30 -34.45
N LEU A 300 -28.21 -10.08 -33.91
CA LEU A 300 -29.31 -9.16 -33.64
C LEU A 300 -29.63 -8.22 -34.82
N LYS A 301 -28.85 -8.26 -35.92
CA LYS A 301 -29.16 -7.48 -37.13
C LYS A 301 -30.38 -8.11 -37.84
N PRO A 302 -31.48 -7.36 -38.07
CA PRO A 302 -32.65 -7.90 -38.75
C PRO A 302 -32.28 -8.31 -40.18
N THR A 303 -32.64 -9.56 -40.53
CA THR A 303 -32.43 -10.15 -41.85
C THR A 303 -33.31 -9.43 -42.87
N ASN A 304 -32.82 -8.33 -43.43
CA ASN A 304 -33.55 -7.58 -44.45
C ASN A 304 -32.82 -7.64 -45.79
N HIS A 305 -32.79 -8.84 -46.39
CA HIS A 305 -32.41 -9.00 -47.79
C HIS A 305 -33.08 -10.21 -48.45
N ARG A 306 -34.28 -9.98 -49.01
CA ARG A 306 -34.64 -10.29 -50.41
C ARG A 306 -36.13 -10.09 -50.65
N GLN A 307 -36.49 -9.03 -51.36
CA GLN A 307 -37.43 -9.08 -52.49
C GLN A 307 -37.40 -7.76 -53.26
N SER A 308 -36.49 -7.65 -54.22
CA SER A 308 -36.63 -6.75 -55.36
C SER A 308 -35.89 -7.36 -56.54
N CYS A 309 -36.62 -8.09 -57.38
CA CYS A 309 -36.30 -8.32 -58.79
C CYS A 309 -37.44 -9.16 -59.39
N SER A 310 -38.38 -8.49 -60.05
CA SER A 310 -39.01 -8.93 -61.31
C SER A 310 -39.86 -7.78 -61.82
N ALA A 311 -39.21 -6.92 -62.60
CA ALA A 311 -39.87 -6.19 -63.68
C ALA A 311 -39.86 -7.11 -64.92
N GLU A 312 -40.82 -6.86 -65.80
CA GLU A 312 -41.01 -7.34 -67.19
C GLU A 312 -41.92 -8.57 -67.39
N GLY A 313 -43.04 -8.32 -68.10
CA GLY A 313 -43.97 -9.31 -68.64
C GLY A 313 -45.41 -8.84 -68.66
#